data_AF-X1SLQ9-F1
#
_entry.id   AF-X1SLQ9-F1
#
_cell.length_a   1.000
_cell.length_b   1.000
_cell.length_c   1.000
_cell.angle_alpha   90.00
_cell.angle_beta   90.00
_cell.angle_gamma   90.00
#
_symmetry.space_group_name_H-M   'P 1'
#
loop_
_entity.id
_entity.type
_entity.pdbx_description
1 polymer ?
#
loop_
_entity_poly.entity_id
_entity_poly.type
_entity_poly.pdbx_seq_one_letter_code
_entity_poly.pdbx_strand_id
1 'polypeptide(L)'
;MKTYLELREITAMEKVAGNLRDRLLIRILFHLGCRISEALALTVTDIDFNKSTVIIKHLKSRIEVFCPNCGARLGVTHVFCPKCGVKVEERVAKEQQYRRQRVLPVDKDTMKTIKQYVDRGGPVLRDGKREIFGINRHRAWQIVRNCAEKAGLPK
;
A
#
# COMPACT_ATOMS: atom_id res chain seq x y z
N MET A 1 3.03 -26.74 -6.85
CA MET A 1 3.17 -25.56 -5.98
C MET A 1 2.02 -24.62 -6.30
N LYS A 2 1.23 -24.22 -5.30
CA LYS A 2 0.05 -23.36 -5.53
C LYS A 2 0.51 -21.90 -5.61
N THR A 3 0.18 -21.21 -6.70
CA THR A 3 0.67 -19.83 -6.95
C THR A 3 -0.20 -18.77 -6.28
N TYR A 4 -1.49 -19.06 -6.07
CA TYR A 4 -2.47 -18.12 -5.53
C TYR A 4 -3.31 -18.76 -4.44
N LEU A 5 -3.74 -17.95 -3.48
CA LEU A 5 -4.63 -18.35 -2.41
C LEU A 5 -6.10 -18.30 -2.86
N GLU A 6 -6.89 -19.24 -2.37
CA GLU A 6 -8.34 -19.28 -2.52
C GLU A 6 -9.06 -18.58 -1.37
N LEU A 7 -10.32 -18.22 -1.60
CA LEU A 7 -11.16 -17.54 -0.61
C LEU A 7 -11.24 -18.31 0.72
N ARG A 8 -11.26 -19.66 0.68
CA ARG A 8 -11.27 -20.50 1.89
C ARG A 8 -10.00 -20.33 2.72
N GLU A 9 -8.84 -20.26 2.06
CA GLU A 9 -7.53 -20.08 2.69
C GLU A 9 -7.42 -18.69 3.32
N ILE A 10 -7.90 -17.66 2.63
CA ILE A 10 -7.98 -16.29 3.16
C ILE A 10 -8.92 -16.21 4.37
N THR A 11 -10.08 -16.86 4.30
CA THR A 11 -11.02 -16.91 5.42
C THR A 11 -10.39 -17.59 6.64
N ALA A 12 -9.58 -18.63 6.44
CA ALA A 12 -8.83 -19.27 7.52
C ALA A 12 -7.80 -18.31 8.14
N MET A 13 -7.04 -17.59 7.29
CA MET A 13 -6.10 -16.56 7.76
C MET A 13 -6.78 -15.43 8.55
N GLU A 14 -7.97 -14.99 8.13
CA GLU A 14 -8.75 -13.97 8.83
C GLU A 14 -9.24 -14.44 10.20
N LYS A 15 -9.57 -15.73 10.35
CA LYS A 15 -10.00 -16.32 11.62
C LYS A 15 -8.88 -16.44 12.65
N VAL A 16 -7.66 -16.73 12.20
CA VAL A 16 -6.48 -16.85 13.10
C VAL A 16 -5.83 -15.50 13.42
N ALA A 17 -6.24 -14.42 12.75
CA ALA A 17 -5.74 -13.08 13.01
C ALA A 17 -6.16 -12.62 14.41
N GLY A 18 -5.19 -12.42 15.29
CA GLY A 18 -5.45 -12.09 16.70
C GLY A 18 -6.06 -10.70 16.93
N ASN A 19 -5.91 -9.78 15.97
CA ASN A 19 -6.36 -8.39 16.09
C ASN A 19 -7.20 -7.97 14.89
N LEU A 20 -8.16 -7.05 15.12
CA LEU A 20 -9.02 -6.51 14.06
C LEU A 20 -8.22 -5.85 12.93
N ARG A 21 -7.12 -5.16 13.26
CA ARG A 21 -6.20 -4.55 12.30
C ARG A 21 -5.61 -5.57 11.32
N ASP A 22 -5.11 -6.68 11.86
CA ASP A 22 -4.39 -7.69 11.09
C ASP A 22 -5.38 -8.45 10.20
N ARG A 23 -6.57 -8.75 10.72
CA ARG A 23 -7.70 -9.28 9.93
C ARG A 23 -8.07 -8.34 8.79
N LEU A 24 -8.22 -7.05 9.08
CA LEU A 24 -8.57 -6.04 8.08
C LEU A 24 -7.49 -5.91 6.99
N LEU A 25 -6.21 -6.00 7.36
CA LEU A 25 -5.09 -5.94 6.42
C LEU A 25 -5.17 -7.07 5.39
N ILE A 26 -5.32 -8.31 5.85
CA ILE A 26 -5.42 -9.50 4.98
C ILE A 26 -6.62 -9.34 4.03
N ARG A 27 -7.75 -8.93 4.60
CA ARG A 27 -8.99 -8.76 3.86
C ARG A 27 -8.90 -7.69 2.78
N ILE A 28 -8.37 -6.51 3.10
CA ILE A 28 -8.19 -5.41 2.14
C ILE A 28 -7.24 -5.81 1.01
N LEU A 29 -6.14 -6.49 1.33
CA LEU A 29 -5.17 -6.93 0.31
C LEU A 29 -5.81 -7.89 -0.69
N PHE A 30 -6.62 -8.84 -0.22
CA PHE A 30 -7.28 -9.82 -1.07
C PHE A 30 -8.43 -9.21 -1.87
N HIS A 31 -9.37 -8.50 -1.22
CA HIS A 31 -10.58 -7.98 -1.86
C HIS A 31 -10.31 -6.82 -2.82
N LEU A 32 -9.36 -5.92 -2.50
CA LEU A 32 -9.06 -4.77 -3.37
C LEU A 32 -8.01 -5.09 -4.45
N GLY A 33 -7.28 -6.20 -4.32
CA GLY A 33 -6.16 -6.52 -5.22
C GLY A 33 -5.13 -5.37 -5.30
N CYS A 34 -4.83 -4.76 -4.16
CA CYS A 34 -3.94 -3.61 -4.07
C CYS A 34 -2.54 -4.01 -3.60
N ARG A 35 -1.53 -3.21 -3.95
CA ARG A 35 -0.17 -3.47 -3.45
C ARG A 35 -0.10 -3.16 -1.98
N ILE A 36 0.77 -3.85 -1.24
CA ILE A 36 0.93 -3.63 0.19
C ILE A 36 1.25 -2.17 0.55
N SER A 37 2.02 -1.46 -0.28
CA SER A 37 2.31 -0.04 -0.09
C SER A 37 1.09 0.86 -0.30
N GLU A 38 0.18 0.46 -1.18
CA GLU A 38 -1.07 1.19 -1.44
C GLU A 38 -2.03 0.98 -0.27
N ALA A 39 -2.17 -0.26 0.23
CA ALA A 39 -2.99 -0.56 1.41
C ALA A 39 -2.54 0.20 2.67
N LEU A 40 -1.23 0.27 2.90
CA LEU A 40 -0.67 0.97 4.07
C LEU A 40 -0.82 2.48 4.01
N ALA A 41 -0.89 3.05 2.80
CA ALA A 41 -1.08 4.48 2.59
C ALA A 41 -2.57 4.91 2.59
N LEU A 42 -3.51 3.98 2.78
CA LEU A 42 -4.93 4.31 2.86
C LEU A 42 -5.21 5.15 4.10
N THR A 43 -5.92 6.25 3.88
CA THR A 43 -6.39 7.12 4.94
C THR A 43 -7.91 7.04 5.08
N VAL A 44 -8.45 7.49 6.22
CA VAL A 44 -9.90 7.53 6.44
C VAL A 44 -10.63 8.36 5.38
N THR A 45 -9.99 9.41 4.85
CA THR A 45 -10.58 10.27 3.82
C THR A 45 -10.63 9.63 2.44
N ASP A 46 -9.92 8.52 2.22
CA ASP A 46 -9.96 7.77 0.96
C ASP A 46 -11.15 6.80 0.88
N ILE A 47 -11.94 6.68 1.96
CA ILE A 47 -13.03 5.71 2.09
C ILE A 47 -14.36 6.46 2.10
N ASP A 48 -15.20 6.19 1.10
CA ASP A 48 -16.57 6.70 1.05
C ASP A 48 -17.53 5.60 1.54
N PHE A 49 -18.04 5.78 2.76
CA PHE A 49 -18.99 4.85 3.37
C PHE A 49 -20.38 4.89 2.75
N ASN A 50 -20.78 6.00 2.12
CA ASN A 50 -22.09 6.12 1.48
C ASN A 50 -22.09 5.40 0.14
N LYS A 51 -21.02 5.57 -0.65
CA LYS A 51 -20.87 4.92 -1.96
C LYS A 51 -20.25 3.53 -1.89
N SER A 52 -19.78 3.09 -0.72
CA SER A 52 -19.04 1.84 -0.54
C SER A 52 -17.84 1.73 -1.49
N THR A 53 -17.07 2.82 -1.61
CA THR A 53 -15.91 2.89 -2.50
C THR A 53 -14.65 3.30 -1.76
N VAL A 54 -13.51 2.75 -2.19
CA VAL A 54 -12.18 3.13 -1.70
C VAL A 54 -11.36 3.71 -2.84
N ILE A 55 -10.74 4.86 -2.58
CA ILE A 55 -9.86 5.55 -3.52
C ILE A 55 -8.43 5.11 -3.26
N ILE A 56 -7.85 4.37 -4.20
CA ILE A 56 -6.44 3.98 -4.14
C ILE A 56 -5.63 4.96 -4.97
N LYS A 57 -4.77 5.72 -4.29
CA LYS A 57 -3.75 6.55 -4.92
C LYS A 57 -2.56 5.65 -5.27
N HIS A 58 -2.22 5.49 -6.55
CA HIS A 58 -1.02 4.74 -6.90
C HIS A 58 0.23 5.50 -6.45
N LEU A 59 0.98 4.92 -5.51
CA LEU A 59 2.24 5.48 -4.98
C LEU A 59 3.44 5.28 -5.92
N LYS A 60 3.27 4.78 -7.14
CA LYS A 60 4.40 4.63 -8.07
C LYS A 60 4.70 5.98 -8.74
N SER A 61 5.33 6.88 -7.99
CA SER A 61 5.98 8.05 -8.55
C SER A 61 7.13 7.58 -9.44
N ARG A 62 7.13 8.00 -10.71
CA ARG A 62 8.36 7.97 -11.50
C ARG A 62 9.15 9.20 -11.08
N ILE A 63 10.21 9.00 -10.32
CA ILE A 63 11.19 10.07 -10.08
C ILE A 63 11.94 10.24 -11.40
N GLU A 64 11.67 11.35 -12.09
CA GLU A 64 12.46 11.74 -13.26
C GLU A 64 13.62 12.59 -12.77
N VAL A 65 14.83 12.04 -12.86
CA VAL A 65 16.07 12.74 -12.54
C VAL A 65 16.67 13.25 -13.83
N PHE A 66 17.04 14.53 -13.85
CA PHE A 66 17.69 15.16 -14.98
C PHE A 66 19.09 15.63 -14.59
N CYS A 67 20.02 15.61 -15.55
CA CYS A 67 21.34 16.20 -15.38
C CYS A 67 21.21 17.74 -15.33
N PRO A 68 21.77 18.42 -14.32
CA PRO A 68 21.70 19.87 -14.22
C PRO A 68 22.44 20.59 -15.35
N ASN A 69 23.47 19.98 -15.93
CA ASN A 69 24.29 20.60 -16.98
C ASN A 69 23.72 20.43 -18.40
N CYS A 70 23.31 19.21 -18.77
CA CYS A 70 22.92 18.90 -20.16
C CYS A 70 21.45 18.50 -20.34
N GLY A 71 20.66 18.45 -19.26
CA GLY A 71 19.24 18.07 -19.31
C GLY A 71 18.98 16.59 -19.66
N ALA A 72 20.00 15.75 -19.77
CA ALA A 72 19.82 14.32 -20.05
C ALA A 72 19.05 13.63 -18.91
N ARG A 73 18.17 12.69 -19.27
CA ARG A 73 17.46 11.85 -18.29
C ARG A 73 18.43 10.86 -17.66
N LEU A 74 18.44 10.81 -16.33
CA LEU A 74 19.32 9.96 -15.54
C LEU A 74 18.52 8.97 -14.69
N GLY A 75 19.11 7.81 -14.42
CA GLY A 75 18.62 6.93 -13.35
C GLY A 75 19.03 7.46 -11.98
N VAL A 76 18.21 7.18 -10.96
CA VAL A 76 18.44 7.62 -9.56
C VAL A 76 19.78 7.13 -8.98
N THR A 77 20.44 6.13 -9.56
CA THR A 77 21.72 5.62 -9.07
C THR A 77 22.95 6.22 -9.78
N HIS A 78 22.77 7.01 -10.84
CA HIS A 78 23.91 7.53 -11.61
C HIS A 78 24.62 8.65 -10.83
N VAL A 79 25.94 8.50 -10.66
CA VAL A 79 26.84 9.50 -10.04
C VAL A 79 27.42 10.45 -11.10
N PHE A 80 27.56 9.98 -12.34
CA PHE A 80 28.03 10.75 -13.48
C PHE A 80 27.01 10.72 -14.62
N CYS A 81 26.90 11.83 -15.36
CA CYS A 81 26.06 11.87 -16.54
C CYS A 81 26.71 11.12 -17.72
N PRO A 82 26.06 10.10 -18.32
CA PRO A 82 26.61 9.37 -19.46
C PRO A 82 26.68 10.21 -20.74
N LYS A 83 26.01 11.37 -20.80
CA LYS A 83 26.03 12.28 -21.96
C LYS A 83 27.12 13.35 -21.88
N CYS A 84 27.35 13.93 -20.71
CA CYS A 84 28.27 15.08 -20.55
C CYS A 84 29.40 14.86 -19.52
N GLY A 85 29.48 13.69 -18.88
CA GLY A 85 30.56 13.33 -17.96
C GLY A 85 30.55 14.03 -16.59
N VAL A 86 29.71 15.05 -16.40
CA VAL A 86 29.66 15.83 -15.15
C VAL A 86 29.14 14.99 -13.98
N LYS A 87 29.75 15.18 -12.82
CA LYS A 87 29.34 14.59 -11.54
C LYS A 87 28.02 15.22 -11.08
N VAL A 88 27.03 14.40 -10.78
CA VAL A 88 25.67 14.84 -10.44
C VAL A 88 25.55 14.88 -8.92
N GLU A 89 25.98 15.99 -8.32
CA GLU A 89 25.92 16.22 -6.87
C GLU A 89 24.51 16.66 -6.44
N GLU A 90 23.88 17.54 -7.24
CA GLU A 90 22.50 18.01 -7.03
C GLU A 90 21.57 17.52 -8.14
N ARG A 91 20.45 16.93 -7.74
CA ARG A 91 19.48 16.29 -8.63
C ARG A 91 18.22 17.12 -8.69
N VAL A 92 17.86 17.58 -9.88
CA VAL A 92 16.53 18.15 -10.11
C VAL A 92 15.55 16.98 -10.28
N ALA A 93 15.01 16.50 -9.16
CA ALA A 93 13.92 15.53 -9.15
C ALA A 93 12.62 16.27 -9.48
N LYS A 94 12.11 16.12 -10.70
CA LYS A 94 10.71 16.46 -10.97
C LYS A 94 9.87 15.26 -10.55
N GLU A 95 9.29 15.34 -9.35
CA GLU A 95 8.19 14.46 -9.00
C GLU A 95 6.98 14.83 -9.86
N GLN A 96 6.83 14.18 -11.01
CA GLN A 96 5.52 14.15 -11.65
C GLN A 96 4.64 13.23 -10.80
N GLN A 97 3.96 13.82 -9.82
CA GLN A 97 2.84 13.20 -9.13
C GLN A 97 1.66 13.08 -10.10
N TYR A 98 1.79 12.30 -11.17
CA TYR A 98 0.61 11.72 -11.80
C TYR A 98 0.02 10.75 -10.80
N ARG A 99 -0.82 11.27 -9.90
CA ARG A 99 -1.66 10.48 -9.00
C ARG A 99 -2.67 9.75 -9.86
N ARG A 100 -2.24 8.64 -10.47
CA ARG A 100 -3.18 7.66 -11.02
C ARG A 100 -3.99 7.16 -9.83
N GLN A 101 -5.22 7.62 -9.74
CA GLN A 101 -6.16 7.21 -8.73
C GLN A 101 -7.17 6.28 -9.36
N ARG A 102 -7.49 5.20 -8.66
CA ARG A 102 -8.59 4.30 -9.03
C ARG A 102 -9.58 4.26 -7.89
N VAL A 103 -10.86 4.28 -8.23
CA VAL A 103 -11.96 4.12 -7.29
C VAL A 103 -12.41 2.67 -7.42
N LEU A 104 -12.34 1.92 -6.31
CA LEU A 104 -12.74 0.52 -6.28
C LEU A 104 -14.00 0.37 -5.42
N PRO A 105 -15.03 -0.35 -5.91
CA PRO A 105 -16.15 -0.73 -5.07
C PRO A 105 -15.70 -1.78 -4.05
N VAL A 106 -16.32 -1.76 -2.88
CA VAL A 106 -16.01 -2.65 -1.76
C VAL A 106 -17.27 -3.36 -1.30
N ASP A 107 -17.16 -4.64 -0.96
CA ASP A 107 -18.29 -5.42 -0.47
C ASP A 107 -18.79 -4.91 0.90
N LYS A 108 -20.07 -5.14 1.18
CA LYS A 108 -20.75 -4.65 2.40
C LYS A 108 -20.06 -5.13 3.67
N ASP A 109 -19.59 -6.39 3.69
CA ASP A 109 -18.93 -6.95 4.86
C ASP A 109 -17.59 -6.27 5.11
N THR A 110 -16.82 -5.96 4.05
CA THR A 110 -15.52 -5.26 4.17
C THR A 110 -15.76 -3.84 4.64
N MET A 111 -16.76 -3.15 4.10
CA MET A 111 -17.15 -1.82 4.56
C MET A 111 -17.56 -1.81 6.04
N LYS A 112 -18.31 -2.83 6.49
CA LYS A 112 -18.68 -2.99 7.91
C LYS A 112 -17.44 -3.18 8.79
N THR A 113 -16.47 -3.98 8.33
CA THR A 113 -15.23 -4.25 9.07
C THR A 113 -14.36 -2.99 9.17
N ILE A 114 -14.24 -2.22 8.07
CA ILE A 114 -13.55 -0.93 8.05
C ILE A 114 -14.22 0.03 9.03
N LYS A 115 -15.55 0.17 8.96
CA LYS A 115 -16.31 1.06 9.84
C LYS A 115 -16.10 0.71 11.31
N GLN A 116 -16.24 -0.57 11.66
CA GLN A 116 -15.99 -1.06 13.02
C GLN A 116 -14.57 -0.74 13.51
N TYR A 117 -13.58 -0.82 12.64
CA TYR A 117 -12.19 -0.50 12.97
C TYR A 117 -11.99 1.00 13.21
N VAL A 118 -12.59 1.85 12.37
CA VAL A 118 -12.54 3.32 12.51
C VAL A 118 -13.25 3.77 13.79
N ASP A 119 -14.44 3.24 14.07
CA ASP A 119 -15.25 3.59 15.25
C ASP A 119 -14.54 3.23 16.57
N ARG A 120 -13.70 2.19 16.56
CA ARG A 120 -12.88 1.77 17.70
C ARG A 120 -11.62 2.62 17.91
N GLY A 121 -11.41 3.66 17.11
CA GLY A 121 -10.20 4.50 17.17
C GLY A 121 -8.94 3.82 16.63
N GLY A 122 -9.09 2.82 15.76
CA GLY A 122 -7.95 2.12 15.16
C GLY A 122 -7.02 2.97 14.27
N PRO A 123 -7.50 3.99 13.51
CA PRO A 123 -6.65 4.81 12.66
C PRO A 123 -5.60 5.60 13.45
N VAL A 124 -4.38 5.67 12.90
CA VAL A 124 -3.22 6.33 13.52
C VAL A 124 -2.99 7.69 12.86
N LEU A 125 -2.73 8.73 13.67
CA LEU A 125 -2.35 10.04 13.16
C LEU A 125 -0.86 10.06 12.82
N ARG A 126 -0.53 10.29 11.55
CA ARG A 126 0.83 10.40 11.04
C ARG A 126 0.91 11.52 10.01
N ASP A 127 1.85 12.44 10.16
CA ASP A 127 2.07 13.59 9.25
C ASP A 127 0.77 14.37 8.94
N GLY A 128 -0.07 14.56 9.97
CA GLY A 128 -1.36 15.25 9.86
C GLY A 128 -2.47 14.46 9.16
N LYS A 129 -2.23 13.19 8.78
CA LYS A 129 -3.21 12.31 8.12
C LYS A 129 -3.57 11.14 9.03
N ARG A 130 -4.84 10.72 8.98
CA ARG A 130 -5.31 9.52 9.69
C ARG A 130 -5.15 8.29 8.81
N GLU A 131 -4.04 7.58 8.96
CA GLU A 131 -3.75 6.32 8.27
C GLU A 131 -4.54 5.18 8.91
N ILE A 132 -5.03 4.24 8.11
CA ILE A 132 -5.80 3.09 8.63
C ILE A 132 -4.90 2.16 9.46
N PHE A 133 -3.73 1.79 8.94
CA PHE A 133 -2.91 0.74 9.56
C PHE A 133 -1.75 1.25 10.42
N GLY A 134 -1.10 2.36 10.03
CA GLY A 134 0.02 2.96 10.77
C GLY A 134 1.23 2.04 10.96
N ILE A 135 1.43 1.03 10.08
CA ILE A 135 2.55 0.08 10.15
C ILE A 135 3.46 0.18 8.93
N ASN A 136 4.70 -0.27 9.09
CA ASN A 136 5.64 -0.36 7.98
C ASN A 136 5.39 -1.61 7.09
N ARG A 137 5.96 -1.59 5.88
CA ARG A 137 5.83 -2.69 4.90
C ARG A 137 6.33 -4.02 5.43
N HIS A 138 7.45 -4.02 6.16
CA HIS A 138 8.05 -5.24 6.69
C HIS A 138 7.13 -5.92 7.71
N ARG A 139 6.53 -5.12 8.60
CA ARG A 139 5.57 -5.59 9.60
C ARG A 139 4.30 -6.13 8.95
N ALA A 140 3.81 -5.47 7.91
CA ALA A 140 2.66 -5.96 7.15
C ALA A 140 2.94 -7.35 6.53
N TRP A 141 4.13 -7.56 5.96
CA TRP A 141 4.54 -8.88 5.47
C TRP A 141 4.66 -9.93 6.58
N GLN A 142 5.23 -9.57 7.74
CA GLN A 142 5.29 -10.47 8.89
C GLN A 142 3.89 -10.88 9.35
N ILE A 143 2.93 -9.96 9.39
CA ILE A 143 1.54 -10.26 9.77
C ILE A 143 0.93 -11.27 8.79
N VAL A 144 1.04 -11.02 7.48
CA VAL A 144 0.49 -11.91 6.46
C VAL A 144 1.13 -13.31 6.54
N ARG A 145 2.47 -13.38 6.66
CA ARG A 145 3.19 -14.65 6.80
C ARG A 145 2.78 -15.40 8.06
N ASN A 146 2.77 -14.74 9.21
CA ASN A 146 2.42 -15.38 10.48
C ASN A 146 0.97 -15.89 10.48
N CYS A 147 0.04 -15.17 9.85
CA CYS A 147 -1.35 -15.64 9.73
C CYS A 147 -1.46 -16.82 8.76
N ALA A 148 -0.67 -16.85 7.69
CA ALA A 148 -0.63 -17.99 6.78
C ALA A 148 -0.07 -19.25 7.46
N GLU A 149 1.01 -19.12 8.22
CA GLU A 149 1.60 -20.20 9.01
C GLU A 149 0.62 -20.73 10.07
N LYS A 150 -0.05 -19.84 10.81
CA LYS A 150 -1.08 -20.21 11.79
C LYS A 150 -2.30 -20.86 11.16
N ALA A 151 -2.63 -20.50 9.92
CA ALA A 151 -3.71 -21.12 9.16
C ALA A 151 -3.32 -22.48 8.53
N GLY A 152 -2.07 -22.93 8.72
CA GLY A 152 -1.57 -24.20 8.19
C GLY A 152 -1.36 -24.20 6.68
N LEU A 153 -1.16 -23.02 6.07
CA LEU A 153 -0.93 -22.93 4.62
C LEU A 153 0.49 -23.42 4.27
N PRO A 154 0.64 -24.14 3.14
CA PRO A 154 1.94 -24.63 2.68
C PRO A 154 2.88 -23.47 2.34
N LYS A 155 4.19 -23.71 2.50
CA LYS A 155 5.27 -22.77 2.15
C LYS A 155 5.48 -22.63 0.65
#